data_AF-A0A3N4M992-F1
#
_entry.id   AF-A0A3N4M992-F1
#
_cell.length_a   1.000
_cell.length_b   1.000
_cell.length_c   1.000
_cell.angle_alpha   90.00
_cell.angle_beta   90.00
_cell.angle_gamma   90.00
#
_symmetry.space_group_name_H-M   'P 1'
#
loop_
_entity.id
_entity.type
_entity.pdbx_description
1 polymer ?
#
loop_
_entity_poly.entity_id
_entity_poly.type
_entity_poly.pdbx_seq_one_letter_code
_entity_poly.pdbx_strand_id
1 'polypeptide(L)'
;MKLPGLLLLTIAILFGACSPNNVKDAKEWEKYFAKHKLEGTFMMFDNGQGSFKVYNIDRAKQRFSPASTFKIFNSLTALHTGAASDTNMVIRWDSIVRPDTPWNHDLTMAQAFRVSSVPYFQEIARRIGKDTMQTWLDSVGYGNKKISKIDTFWLDNSLQISPDEQLGFVKQLYFNQLPYQKRAQQLVCGMMIREKTDKYIFAWKGGWGISGKKHIGWLVGWIEENLHPTFFVLNFETEDPNPDIEGMRLEITRNILAEEGFFKGER
;
A
#
# COMPACT_ATOMS: atom_id res chain seq x y z
N MET A 1 23.83 43.56 58.26
CA MET A 1 22.76 42.78 57.60
C MET A 1 23.30 42.28 56.27
N LYS A 2 23.53 40.97 56.13
CA LYS A 2 24.09 40.33 54.93
C LYS A 2 22.94 39.74 54.10
N LEU A 3 22.83 40.11 52.83
CA LEU A 3 22.11 39.32 51.82
C LEU A 3 23.16 38.84 50.80
N PRO A 4 23.38 37.53 50.60
CA PRO A 4 24.08 37.05 49.43
C PRO A 4 23.08 36.83 48.29
N GLY A 5 23.36 37.44 47.13
CA GLY A 5 22.59 37.25 45.91
C GLY A 5 22.74 35.82 45.40
N LEU A 6 21.62 35.15 45.17
CA LEU A 6 21.53 33.83 44.58
C LEU A 6 21.62 33.98 43.04
N LEU A 7 22.77 33.63 42.46
CA LEU A 7 22.96 33.56 41.02
C LEU A 7 22.39 32.21 40.52
N LEU A 8 21.20 32.24 39.92
CA LEU A 8 20.60 31.07 39.25
C LEU A 8 21.25 30.88 37.87
N LEU A 9 22.11 29.87 37.75
CA LEU A 9 22.68 29.44 36.47
C LEU A 9 21.68 28.48 35.79
N THR A 10 20.89 28.98 34.84
CA THR A 10 20.04 28.13 33.99
C THR A 10 20.89 27.42 32.95
N ILE A 11 21.11 26.11 33.13
CA ILE A 11 21.69 25.22 32.12
C ILE A 11 20.60 24.91 31.08
N ALA A 12 20.74 25.46 29.88
CA ALA A 12 19.92 25.08 28.73
C ALA A 12 20.44 23.74 28.17
N ILE A 13 19.74 22.65 28.48
CA ILE A 13 19.97 21.35 27.85
C ILE A 13 19.33 21.40 26.46
N LEU A 14 20.16 21.63 25.43
CA LEU A 14 19.77 21.44 24.03
C LEU A 14 19.67 19.93 23.77
N PHE A 15 18.46 19.38 23.82
CA PHE A 15 18.19 18.07 23.21
C PHE A 15 18.25 18.22 21.69
N GLY A 16 19.43 17.97 21.11
CA GLY A 16 19.56 17.70 19.69
C GLY A 16 18.84 16.40 19.38
N ALA A 17 17.64 16.48 18.82
CA ALA A 17 16.96 15.34 18.22
C ALA A 17 17.71 14.94 16.94
N CYS A 18 18.82 14.22 17.09
CA CYS A 18 19.37 13.43 16.00
C CYS A 18 18.38 12.29 15.74
N SER A 19 17.42 12.48 14.85
CA SER A 19 16.71 11.36 14.25
C SER A 19 17.72 10.69 13.31
N PRO A 20 18.26 9.49 13.62
CA PRO A 20 19.14 8.83 12.68
C PRO A 20 18.32 8.54 11.43
N ASN A 21 18.84 8.96 10.28
CA ASN A 21 18.26 8.65 8.99
C ASN A 21 18.51 7.15 8.75
N ASN A 22 17.69 6.29 9.37
CA ASN A 22 17.86 4.82 9.45
C ASN A 22 17.60 4.09 8.11
N VAL A 23 17.55 4.82 7.00
CA VAL A 23 17.34 4.27 5.67
C VAL A 23 18.66 3.75 5.13
N LYS A 24 18.74 2.44 4.90
CA LYS A 24 19.85 1.77 4.24
C LYS A 24 19.54 1.63 2.75
N ASP A 25 20.48 2.06 1.92
CA ASP A 25 20.41 1.86 0.47
C ASP A 25 20.74 0.40 0.14
N ALA A 26 19.76 -0.34 -0.39
CA ALA A 26 19.84 -1.76 -0.67
C ALA A 26 20.12 -2.02 -2.16
N LYS A 27 21.29 -1.59 -2.62
CA LYS A 27 21.71 -1.70 -4.04
C LYS A 27 21.76 -3.14 -4.53
N GLU A 28 21.99 -4.09 -3.62
CA GLU A 28 22.01 -5.53 -3.91
C GLU A 28 20.70 -6.05 -4.53
N TRP A 29 19.57 -5.37 -4.32
CA TRP A 29 18.28 -5.77 -4.89
C TRP A 29 18.15 -5.39 -6.38
N GLU A 30 19.06 -4.59 -6.94
CA GLU A 30 19.08 -4.22 -8.37
C GLU A 30 19.01 -5.47 -9.27
N LYS A 31 19.67 -6.56 -8.87
CA LYS A 31 19.70 -7.83 -9.62
C LYS A 31 18.31 -8.38 -9.94
N TYR A 32 17.32 -8.16 -9.07
CA TYR A 32 15.94 -8.62 -9.28
C TYR A 32 15.18 -7.77 -10.30
N PHE A 33 15.51 -6.49 -10.43
CA PHE A 33 14.94 -5.59 -11.44
C PHE A 33 15.63 -5.76 -12.79
N ALA A 34 16.97 -5.85 -12.78
CA ALA A 34 17.79 -6.01 -13.98
C ALA A 34 17.45 -7.28 -14.76
N LYS A 35 17.11 -8.38 -14.07
CA LYS A 35 16.65 -9.63 -14.69
C LYS A 35 15.48 -9.42 -15.66
N HIS A 36 14.59 -8.50 -15.35
CA HIS A 36 13.40 -8.19 -16.14
C HIS A 36 13.52 -6.86 -16.90
N LYS A 37 14.71 -6.24 -16.92
CA LYS A 37 14.98 -4.92 -17.53
C LYS A 37 14.03 -3.82 -17.02
N LEU A 38 13.73 -3.85 -15.72
CA LEU A 38 12.79 -2.92 -15.10
C LEU A 38 13.51 -1.73 -14.48
N GLU A 39 12.87 -0.57 -14.54
CA GLU A 39 13.17 0.54 -13.63
C GLU A 39 12.21 0.46 -12.45
N GLY A 40 12.72 0.44 -11.22
CA GLY A 40 11.86 0.23 -10.06
C GLY A 40 12.49 0.59 -8.73
N THR A 41 11.70 0.42 -7.69
CA THR A 41 12.05 0.64 -6.29
C THR A 41 11.41 -0.43 -5.43
N PHE A 42 12.11 -0.83 -4.38
CA PHE A 42 11.57 -1.68 -3.32
C PHE A 42 11.88 -1.03 -1.98
N MET A 43 10.87 -0.96 -1.12
CA MET A 43 10.97 -0.45 0.24
C MET A 43 10.60 -1.57 1.20
N MET A 44 11.36 -1.71 2.28
CA MET A 44 11.10 -2.68 3.33
C MET A 44 11.36 -2.07 4.71
N PHE A 45 10.33 -2.02 5.55
CA PHE A 45 10.41 -1.50 6.91
C PHE A 45 10.07 -2.60 7.92
N ASP A 46 11.08 -3.03 8.67
CA ASP A 46 10.94 -3.96 9.79
C ASP A 46 10.48 -3.17 11.03
N ASN A 47 9.26 -3.43 11.49
CA ASN A 47 8.71 -2.70 12.63
C ASN A 47 9.30 -3.12 13.97
N GLY A 48 9.81 -4.35 14.11
CA GLY A 48 10.42 -4.83 15.34
C GLY A 48 11.79 -4.21 15.56
N GLN A 49 12.64 -4.21 14.53
CA GLN A 49 14.01 -3.69 14.61
C GLN A 49 14.12 -2.20 14.26
N GLY A 50 13.08 -1.61 13.67
CA GLY A 50 13.12 -0.24 13.15
C GLY A 50 14.06 -0.07 11.95
N SER A 51 14.45 -1.18 11.32
CA SER A 51 15.35 -1.16 10.16
C SER A 51 14.57 -0.83 8.90
N PHE A 52 15.11 0.09 8.10
CA PHE A 52 14.48 0.51 6.86
C PHE A 52 15.48 0.33 5.71
N LYS A 53 15.15 -0.52 4.75
CA LYS A 53 15.93 -0.73 3.53
C LYS A 53 15.16 -0.25 2.30
N VAL A 54 15.84 0.46 1.41
CA VAL A 54 15.24 1.00 0.18
C VAL A 54 16.20 0.80 -0.99
N TYR A 55 15.70 0.25 -2.08
CA TYR A 55 16.35 0.29 -3.40
C TYR A 55 15.72 1.43 -4.22
N ASN A 56 16.54 2.30 -4.82
CA ASN A 56 16.12 3.45 -5.63
C ASN A 56 15.20 4.43 -4.85
N ILE A 57 15.80 5.15 -3.90
CA ILE A 57 15.08 6.11 -3.04
C ILE A 57 14.48 7.29 -3.81
N ASP A 58 15.07 7.67 -4.95
CA ASP A 58 14.56 8.77 -5.75
C ASP A 58 13.22 8.40 -6.37
N ARG A 59 13.10 7.18 -6.92
CA ARG A 59 11.82 6.66 -7.38
C ARG A 59 10.82 6.44 -6.25
N ALA A 60 11.27 6.04 -5.06
CA ALA A 60 10.38 5.85 -3.90
C ALA A 60 9.59 7.11 -3.52
N LYS A 61 10.08 8.29 -3.88
CA LYS A 61 9.43 9.60 -3.64
C LYS A 61 8.57 10.09 -4.81
N GLN A 62 8.68 9.46 -5.98
CA GLN A 62 7.88 9.82 -7.15
C GLN A 62 6.46 9.27 -7.02
N ARG A 63 5.48 10.06 -7.44
CA ARG A 63 4.07 9.65 -7.39
C ARG A 63 3.63 9.03 -8.72
N PHE A 64 2.89 7.93 -8.62
CA PHE A 64 2.29 7.25 -9.77
C PHE A 64 0.81 6.98 -9.49
N SER A 65 0.04 6.68 -10.54
CA SER A 65 -1.32 6.16 -10.37
C SER A 65 -1.32 4.91 -9.47
N PRO A 66 -2.15 4.85 -8.40
CA PRO A 66 -2.20 3.66 -7.54
C PRO A 66 -2.81 2.45 -8.25
N ALA A 67 -3.58 2.67 -9.31
CA ALA A 67 -4.34 1.61 -9.97
C ALA A 67 -5.12 0.76 -8.94
N SER A 68 -5.04 -0.57 -9.04
CA SER A 68 -5.80 -1.46 -8.17
C SER A 68 -5.30 -1.54 -6.71
N THR A 69 -4.19 -0.91 -6.33
CA THR A 69 -3.85 -0.79 -4.89
C THR A 69 -4.81 0.15 -4.16
N PHE A 70 -5.44 1.08 -4.90
CA PHE A 70 -6.48 1.97 -4.37
C PHE A 70 -7.69 1.22 -3.77
N LYS A 71 -7.90 -0.05 -4.16
CA LYS A 71 -8.95 -0.90 -3.56
C LYS A 71 -8.80 -1.03 -2.04
N ILE A 72 -7.60 -0.88 -1.48
CA ILE A 72 -7.40 -0.85 -0.01
C ILE A 72 -8.15 0.35 0.59
N PHE A 73 -7.88 1.55 0.08
CA PHE A 73 -8.53 2.80 0.50
C PHE A 73 -10.04 2.77 0.23
N ASN A 74 -10.44 2.31 -0.96
CA ASN A 74 -11.84 2.25 -1.37
C ASN A 74 -12.65 1.32 -0.46
N SER A 75 -12.11 0.15 -0.09
CA SER A 75 -12.73 -0.76 0.88
C SER A 75 -12.85 -0.14 2.27
N LEU A 76 -11.80 0.55 2.76
CA LEU A 76 -11.84 1.23 4.07
C LEU A 76 -12.97 2.25 4.11
N THR A 77 -13.03 3.11 3.10
CA THR A 77 -14.05 4.15 2.98
C THR A 77 -15.44 3.53 2.90
N ALA A 78 -15.63 2.51 2.06
CA ALA A 78 -16.91 1.84 1.89
C ALA A 78 -17.45 1.23 3.18
N LEU A 79 -16.60 0.51 3.91
CA LEU A 79 -16.97 -0.14 5.18
C LEU A 79 -17.20 0.89 6.28
N HIS A 80 -16.46 1.99 6.28
CA HIS A 80 -16.61 3.04 7.28
C HIS A 80 -17.90 3.84 7.10
N THR A 81 -18.25 4.18 5.85
CA THR A 81 -19.45 4.98 5.52
C THR A 81 -20.73 4.15 5.44
N GLY A 82 -20.62 2.82 5.47
CA GLY A 82 -21.74 1.91 5.27
C GLY A 82 -22.14 1.72 3.81
N ALA A 83 -21.39 2.28 2.84
CA ALA A 83 -21.57 1.97 1.43
C ALA A 83 -21.32 0.48 1.12
N ALA A 84 -20.57 -0.20 1.98
CA ALA A 84 -20.59 -1.64 2.12
C ALA A 84 -20.88 -2.09 3.55
N SER A 85 -21.78 -3.06 3.73
CA SER A 85 -22.15 -3.59 5.05
C SER A 85 -21.05 -4.43 5.68
N ASP A 86 -20.39 -5.26 4.87
CA ASP A 86 -19.27 -6.11 5.25
C ASP A 86 -18.55 -6.65 4.00
N THR A 87 -17.64 -7.60 4.21
CA THR A 87 -16.86 -8.24 3.13
C THR A 87 -17.65 -9.25 2.30
N ASN A 88 -18.85 -9.65 2.75
CA ASN A 88 -19.74 -10.60 2.08
C ASN A 88 -20.83 -9.92 1.25
N MET A 89 -20.92 -8.59 1.30
CA MET A 89 -21.86 -7.84 0.48
C MET A 89 -21.67 -8.13 -1.00
N VAL A 90 -22.74 -8.64 -1.62
CA VAL A 90 -22.76 -8.96 -3.05
C VAL A 90 -23.15 -7.73 -3.86
N ILE A 91 -22.39 -7.47 -4.92
CA ILE A 91 -22.81 -6.62 -6.04
C ILE A 91 -23.06 -7.55 -7.21
N ARG A 92 -24.29 -7.52 -7.74
CA ARG A 92 -24.67 -8.35 -8.88
C ARG A 92 -23.89 -7.97 -10.13
N TRP A 93 -23.55 -8.96 -10.93
CA TRP A 93 -22.97 -8.74 -12.23
C TRP A 93 -23.95 -7.99 -13.13
N ASP A 94 -23.43 -7.03 -13.88
CA ASP A 94 -24.19 -6.20 -14.81
C ASP A 94 -24.44 -6.89 -16.16
N SER A 95 -24.16 -8.19 -16.26
CA SER A 95 -24.28 -8.99 -17.48
C SER A 95 -23.39 -8.52 -18.65
N ILE A 96 -22.42 -7.63 -18.40
CA ILE A 96 -21.43 -7.21 -19.40
C ILE A 96 -20.23 -8.16 -19.33
N VAL A 97 -20.00 -8.91 -20.41
CA VAL A 97 -18.86 -9.82 -20.55
C VAL A 97 -17.58 -9.02 -20.75
N ARG A 98 -16.61 -9.20 -19.85
CA ARG A 98 -15.29 -8.56 -19.87
C ARG A 98 -14.17 -9.58 -20.10
N PRO A 99 -12.99 -9.14 -20.62
CA PRO A 99 -11.84 -10.02 -20.84
C PRO A 99 -11.39 -10.77 -19.58
N ASP A 100 -11.42 -10.09 -18.42
CA ASP A 100 -11.17 -10.69 -17.12
C ASP A 100 -12.37 -11.57 -16.71
N THR A 101 -12.33 -12.85 -17.12
CA THR A 101 -13.41 -13.81 -16.86
C THR A 101 -13.81 -13.94 -15.38
N PRO A 102 -12.92 -13.78 -14.37
CA PRO A 102 -13.33 -13.79 -12.97
C PRO A 102 -14.21 -12.61 -12.54
N TRP A 103 -14.47 -11.61 -13.40
CA TRP A 103 -15.36 -10.49 -13.09
C TRP A 103 -16.80 -10.72 -13.55
N ASN A 104 -17.05 -11.73 -14.38
CA ASN A 104 -18.32 -11.93 -15.08
C ASN A 104 -19.32 -12.79 -14.28
N HIS A 105 -19.47 -12.51 -13.00
CA HIS A 105 -20.44 -13.13 -12.10
C HIS A 105 -20.65 -12.28 -10.84
N ASP A 106 -21.68 -12.59 -10.07
CA ASP A 106 -21.94 -11.94 -8.78
C ASP A 106 -20.75 -12.13 -7.84
N LEU A 107 -20.25 -11.04 -7.27
CA LEU A 107 -19.08 -11.06 -6.40
C LEU A 107 -19.44 -10.47 -5.04
N THR A 108 -18.92 -11.09 -3.98
CA THR A 108 -18.74 -10.44 -2.68
C THR A 108 -17.58 -9.43 -2.74
N MET A 109 -17.51 -8.49 -1.78
CA MET A 109 -16.36 -7.57 -1.69
C MET A 109 -15.03 -8.34 -1.55
N ALA A 110 -15.00 -9.41 -0.74
CA ALA A 110 -13.81 -10.23 -0.56
C ALA A 110 -13.34 -10.88 -1.87
N GLN A 111 -14.26 -11.48 -2.64
CA GLN A 111 -13.93 -12.06 -3.95
C GLN A 111 -13.47 -10.97 -4.92
N ALA A 112 -14.20 -9.85 -5.02
CA ALA A 112 -13.85 -8.74 -5.89
C ALA A 112 -12.47 -8.15 -5.56
N PHE A 113 -12.12 -8.05 -4.27
CA PHE A 113 -10.80 -7.59 -3.83
C PHE A 113 -9.70 -8.57 -4.28
N ARG A 114 -9.93 -9.88 -4.11
CA ARG A 114 -9.00 -10.96 -4.47
C ARG A 114 -8.69 -10.98 -5.97
N VAL A 115 -9.72 -10.93 -6.82
CA VAL A 115 -9.60 -10.97 -8.29
C VAL A 115 -9.43 -9.56 -8.90
N SER A 116 -9.31 -8.55 -8.06
CA SER A 116 -9.11 -7.16 -8.46
C SER A 116 -10.19 -6.61 -9.40
N SER A 117 -11.46 -7.04 -9.23
CA SER A 117 -12.61 -6.63 -10.04
C SER A 117 -12.76 -5.11 -10.09
N VAL A 118 -12.48 -4.51 -11.24
CA VAL A 118 -12.68 -3.06 -11.45
C VAL A 118 -14.16 -2.68 -11.36
N PRO A 119 -15.10 -3.38 -12.03
CA PRO A 119 -16.52 -3.00 -12.01
C PRO A 119 -17.13 -2.95 -10.60
N TYR A 120 -16.78 -3.91 -9.73
CA TYR A 120 -17.25 -3.92 -8.34
C TYR A 120 -16.82 -2.65 -7.61
N PHE A 121 -15.54 -2.27 -7.72
CA PHE A 121 -15.00 -1.12 -7.01
C PHE A 121 -15.37 0.23 -7.64
N GLN A 122 -15.71 0.25 -8.93
CA GLN A 122 -16.36 1.38 -9.57
C GLN A 122 -17.75 1.62 -8.99
N GLU A 123 -18.52 0.55 -8.79
CA GLU A 123 -19.83 0.64 -8.17
C GLU A 123 -19.75 1.07 -6.71
N ILE A 124 -18.80 0.54 -5.94
CA ILE A 124 -18.53 1.01 -4.57
C ILE A 124 -18.20 2.51 -4.55
N ALA A 125 -17.34 2.98 -5.44
CA ALA A 125 -16.97 4.40 -5.49
C ALA A 125 -18.19 5.29 -5.82
N ARG A 126 -19.07 4.85 -6.72
CA ARG A 126 -20.34 5.55 -7.01
C ARG A 126 -21.26 5.61 -5.79
N ARG A 127 -21.37 4.53 -5.01
CA ARG A 127 -22.17 4.49 -3.77
C ARG A 127 -21.61 5.39 -2.67
N ILE A 128 -20.29 5.52 -2.57
CA ILE A 128 -19.64 6.47 -1.65
C ILE A 128 -19.93 7.92 -2.08
N GLY A 129 -19.86 8.19 -3.39
CA GLY A 129 -20.03 9.51 -3.96
C GLY A 129 -18.76 10.37 -3.88
N LYS A 130 -18.68 11.39 -4.76
CA LYS A 130 -17.47 12.21 -4.93
C LYS A 130 -17.08 12.99 -3.67
N ASP A 131 -18.04 13.67 -3.04
CA ASP A 131 -17.76 14.57 -1.93
C ASP A 131 -17.29 13.80 -0.67
N THR A 132 -17.94 12.66 -0.38
CA THR A 132 -17.52 11.75 0.68
C THR A 132 -16.13 11.18 0.39
N MET A 133 -15.88 10.71 -0.85
CA MET A 133 -14.57 10.18 -1.23
C MET A 133 -13.47 11.23 -1.09
N GLN A 134 -13.73 12.48 -1.52
CA GLN A 134 -12.79 13.59 -1.38
C GLN A 134 -12.49 13.88 0.09
N THR A 135 -13.53 13.95 0.94
CA THR A 135 -13.38 14.17 2.38
C THR A 135 -12.44 13.14 3.02
N TRP A 136 -12.54 11.87 2.61
CA TRP A 136 -11.67 10.82 3.13
C TRP A 136 -10.25 10.86 2.55
N LEU A 137 -10.08 11.20 1.26
CA LEU A 137 -8.74 11.41 0.69
C LEU A 137 -8.02 12.53 1.43
N ASP A 138 -8.73 13.61 1.76
CA ASP A 138 -8.21 14.75 2.50
C ASP A 138 -7.88 14.38 3.95
N SER A 139 -8.80 13.70 4.64
CA SER A 139 -8.64 13.30 6.04
C SER A 139 -7.48 12.32 6.27
N VAL A 140 -7.25 11.40 5.33
CA VAL A 140 -6.14 10.44 5.39
C VAL A 140 -4.84 11.05 4.83
N GLY A 141 -4.93 12.10 4.02
CA GLY A 141 -3.77 12.65 3.30
C GLY A 141 -3.28 11.74 2.18
N TYR A 142 -4.18 11.04 1.46
CA TYR A 142 -3.79 10.01 0.49
C TYR A 142 -3.25 10.60 -0.83
N GLY A 143 -1.92 10.62 -0.95
CA GLY A 143 -1.21 11.07 -2.16
C GLY A 143 -1.53 12.51 -2.54
N ASN A 144 -1.75 12.76 -3.83
CA ASN A 144 -2.11 14.07 -4.36
C ASN A 144 -3.60 14.44 -4.17
N LYS A 145 -4.43 13.51 -3.66
CA LYS A 145 -5.85 13.71 -3.32
C LYS A 145 -6.76 14.18 -4.47
N LYS A 146 -6.36 13.98 -5.73
CA LYS A 146 -7.13 14.45 -6.89
C LYS A 146 -8.15 13.42 -7.34
N ILE A 147 -9.41 13.85 -7.46
CA ILE A 147 -10.49 13.09 -8.11
C ILE A 147 -10.89 13.75 -9.42
N SER A 148 -10.70 13.05 -10.54
CA SER A 148 -11.33 13.36 -11.83
C SER A 148 -12.81 12.95 -11.81
N LYS A 149 -13.12 11.75 -12.31
CA LYS A 149 -14.42 11.08 -12.25
C LYS A 149 -14.42 10.05 -11.13
N ILE A 150 -15.54 9.95 -10.42
CA ILE A 150 -15.67 9.13 -9.21
C ILE A 150 -15.34 7.64 -9.42
N ASP A 151 -15.46 7.10 -10.62
CA ASP A 151 -15.22 5.69 -10.92
C ASP A 151 -13.98 5.43 -11.81
N THR A 152 -13.15 6.45 -12.08
CA THR A 152 -11.91 6.27 -12.87
C THR A 152 -10.69 6.96 -12.29
N PHE A 153 -10.81 7.83 -11.29
CA PHE A 153 -9.72 8.70 -10.83
C PHE A 153 -8.45 8.00 -10.34
N TRP A 154 -8.55 6.73 -9.91
CA TRP A 154 -7.41 5.91 -9.52
C TRP A 154 -6.81 5.10 -10.68
N LEU A 155 -7.39 5.17 -11.89
CA LEU A 155 -6.96 4.46 -13.10
C LEU A 155 -6.45 5.40 -14.18
N ASP A 156 -6.92 6.65 -14.20
CA ASP A 156 -6.70 7.61 -15.28
C ASP A 156 -5.53 8.58 -15.04
N ASN A 157 -4.65 8.26 -14.08
CA ASN A 157 -3.48 9.05 -13.70
C ASN A 157 -3.79 10.39 -13.00
N SER A 158 -5.05 10.66 -12.64
CA SER A 158 -5.42 11.85 -11.85
C SER A 158 -4.93 11.74 -10.42
N LEU A 159 -5.38 10.70 -9.70
CA LEU A 159 -4.86 10.37 -8.38
C LEU A 159 -3.47 9.76 -8.53
N GLN A 160 -2.51 10.29 -7.77
CA GLN A 160 -1.17 9.74 -7.72
C GLN A 160 -0.67 9.68 -6.29
N ILE A 161 0.10 8.65 -5.96
CA ILE A 161 0.70 8.40 -4.65
C ILE A 161 2.08 7.77 -4.85
N SER A 162 3.04 8.06 -3.96
CA SER A 162 4.39 7.50 -4.02
C SER A 162 4.49 6.15 -3.28
N PRO A 163 5.52 5.34 -3.57
CA PRO A 163 5.85 4.17 -2.78
C PRO A 163 6.04 4.46 -1.28
N ASP A 164 6.68 5.58 -0.94
CA ASP A 164 6.85 6.02 0.44
C ASP A 164 5.52 6.31 1.13
N GLU A 165 4.61 7.03 0.45
CA GLU A 165 3.26 7.32 0.95
C GLU A 165 2.43 6.03 1.12
N GLN A 166 2.55 5.07 0.18
CA GLN A 166 1.90 3.75 0.28
C GLN A 166 2.40 2.97 1.49
N LEU A 167 3.70 2.96 1.75
CA LEU A 167 4.30 2.25 2.88
C LEU A 167 3.78 2.81 4.21
N GLY A 168 3.74 4.14 4.34
CA GLY A 168 3.17 4.83 5.50
C GLY A 168 1.69 4.52 5.70
N PHE A 169 0.91 4.51 4.61
CA PHE A 169 -0.52 4.18 4.63
C PHE A 169 -0.79 2.75 5.11
N VAL A 170 -0.09 1.73 4.57
CA VAL A 170 -0.32 0.34 4.98
C VAL A 170 0.19 0.01 6.37
N LYS A 171 1.25 0.68 6.82
CA LYS A 171 1.70 0.60 8.22
C LYS A 171 0.63 1.14 9.17
N GLN A 172 0.07 2.32 8.88
CA GLN A 172 -1.01 2.89 9.70
C GLN A 172 -2.26 2.00 9.69
N LEU A 173 -2.64 1.46 8.53
CA LEU A 173 -3.73 0.50 8.39
C LEU A 173 -3.55 -0.70 9.32
N TYR A 174 -2.38 -1.33 9.28
CA TYR A 174 -2.09 -2.53 10.08
C TYR A 174 -2.26 -2.26 11.59
N PHE A 175 -1.77 -1.11 12.07
CA PHE A 175 -1.87 -0.74 13.49
C PHE A 175 -3.21 -0.09 13.87
N ASN A 176 -4.20 -0.05 12.98
CA ASN A 176 -5.48 0.62 13.17
C ASN A 176 -5.36 2.13 13.47
N GLN A 177 -4.34 2.78 12.91
CA GLN A 177 -4.01 4.19 13.17
C GLN A 177 -4.66 5.16 12.18
N LEU A 178 -5.29 4.66 11.10
CA LEU A 178 -6.05 5.53 10.21
C LEU A 178 -7.33 6.01 10.90
N PRO A 179 -7.88 7.19 10.52
CA PRO A 179 -9.10 7.76 11.11
C PRO A 179 -10.39 7.01 10.70
N TYR A 180 -10.31 5.70 10.48
CA TYR A 180 -11.44 4.82 10.20
C TYR A 180 -11.84 4.02 11.43
N GLN A 181 -13.03 3.43 11.39
CA GLN A 181 -13.46 2.48 12.42
C GLN A 181 -12.51 1.28 12.45
N LYS A 182 -12.12 0.83 13.65
CA LYS A 182 -11.25 -0.33 13.85
C LYS A 182 -11.74 -1.56 13.09
N ARG A 183 -13.07 -1.80 13.07
CA ARG A 183 -13.69 -2.88 12.32
C ARG A 183 -13.38 -2.83 10.82
N ALA A 184 -13.48 -1.66 10.19
CA ALA A 184 -13.20 -1.50 8.77
C ALA A 184 -11.73 -1.83 8.45
N GLN A 185 -10.80 -1.34 9.29
CA GLN A 185 -9.38 -1.62 9.16
C GLN A 185 -9.07 -3.11 9.28
N GLN A 186 -9.63 -3.78 10.29
CA GLN A 186 -9.46 -5.24 10.48
C GLN A 186 -10.01 -6.06 9.31
N LEU A 187 -11.19 -5.71 8.79
CA LEU A 187 -11.78 -6.39 7.63
C LEU A 187 -10.92 -6.24 6.37
N VAL A 188 -10.39 -5.02 6.12
CA VAL A 188 -9.50 -4.78 4.98
C VAL A 188 -8.17 -5.52 5.14
N CYS A 189 -7.58 -5.54 6.34
CA CYS A 189 -6.40 -6.35 6.61
C CYS A 189 -6.64 -7.84 6.34
N GLY A 190 -7.81 -8.36 6.75
CA GLY A 190 -8.22 -9.73 6.46
C GLY A 190 -8.31 -10.03 4.96
N MET A 191 -8.90 -9.12 4.17
CA MET A 191 -8.96 -9.26 2.70
C MET A 191 -7.59 -9.17 2.01
N MET A 192 -6.61 -8.51 2.64
CA MET A 192 -5.25 -8.43 2.12
C MET A 192 -4.45 -9.73 2.31
N ILE A 193 -4.85 -10.64 3.21
CA ILE A 193 -4.13 -11.90 3.43
C ILE A 193 -4.17 -12.75 2.15
N ARG A 194 -2.98 -13.08 1.63
CA ARG A 194 -2.84 -13.87 0.41
C ARG A 194 -2.44 -15.31 0.71
N GLU A 195 -1.57 -15.48 1.69
CA GLU A 195 -1.13 -16.73 2.27
C GLU A 195 -1.06 -16.62 3.80
N LYS A 196 -1.42 -17.70 4.48
CA LYS A 196 -1.32 -17.84 5.93
C LYS A 196 -0.89 -19.27 6.23
N THR A 197 0.27 -19.41 6.86
CA THR A 197 0.83 -20.69 7.31
C THR A 197 1.06 -20.64 8.82
N ASP A 198 1.60 -21.72 9.37
CA ASP A 198 2.14 -21.78 10.74
C ASP A 198 3.38 -20.88 10.93
N LYS A 199 4.10 -20.58 9.84
CA LYS A 199 5.35 -19.80 9.86
C LYS A 199 5.17 -18.31 9.60
N TYR A 200 4.24 -17.95 8.71
CA TYR A 200 4.08 -16.57 8.28
C TYR A 200 2.67 -16.23 7.77
N ILE A 201 2.36 -14.93 7.79
CA ILE A 201 1.26 -14.32 7.04
C ILE A 201 1.87 -13.43 5.96
N PHE A 202 1.49 -13.66 4.70
CA PHE A 202 1.87 -12.81 3.58
C PHE A 202 0.62 -12.13 3.02
N ALA A 203 0.52 -10.82 3.21
CA ALA A 203 -0.65 -10.03 2.88
C ALA A 203 -0.28 -8.89 1.94
N TRP A 204 -1.01 -8.74 0.83
CA TRP A 204 -0.71 -7.72 -0.17
C TRP A 204 -1.88 -7.42 -1.10
N LYS A 205 -1.80 -6.24 -1.72
CA LYS A 205 -2.59 -5.88 -2.90
C LYS A 205 -1.66 -5.49 -4.05
N GLY A 206 -1.88 -6.13 -5.20
CA GLY A 206 -1.24 -5.78 -6.45
C GLY A 206 -1.99 -4.67 -7.21
N GLY A 207 -1.25 -3.91 -7.99
CA GLY A 207 -1.78 -2.91 -8.92
C GLY A 207 -1.07 -2.99 -10.27
N TRP A 208 -1.80 -2.64 -11.33
CA TRP A 208 -1.27 -2.46 -12.67
C TRP A 208 -2.03 -1.30 -13.33
N GLY A 209 -1.30 -0.30 -13.80
CA GLY A 209 -1.82 0.80 -14.60
C GLY A 209 -0.92 1.08 -15.80
N ILE A 210 -1.40 1.90 -16.73
CA ILE A 210 -0.66 2.33 -17.91
C ILE A 210 -0.53 3.85 -17.87
N SER A 211 0.67 4.38 -18.10
CA SER A 211 0.95 5.80 -18.17
C SER A 211 1.79 6.09 -19.42
N GLY A 212 1.15 6.62 -20.47
CA GLY A 212 1.78 6.75 -21.78
C GLY A 212 2.12 5.36 -22.34
N LYS A 213 3.40 5.12 -22.63
CA LYS A 213 3.91 3.82 -23.11
C LYS A 213 4.30 2.85 -21.98
N LYS A 214 4.28 3.31 -20.73
CA LYS A 214 4.82 2.57 -19.58
C LYS A 214 3.72 1.80 -18.87
N HIS A 215 3.98 0.53 -18.59
CA HIS A 215 3.20 -0.29 -17.66
C HIS A 215 3.77 -0.09 -16.26
N ILE A 216 2.94 0.37 -15.32
CA ILE A 216 3.33 0.61 -13.92
C ILE A 216 2.81 -0.54 -13.06
N GLY A 217 3.74 -1.28 -12.45
CA GLY A 217 3.45 -2.41 -11.55
C GLY A 217 3.57 -2.01 -10.08
N TRP A 218 2.66 -2.54 -9.26
CA TRP A 218 2.66 -2.35 -7.81
C TRP A 218 2.48 -3.68 -7.07
N LEU A 219 3.13 -3.80 -5.92
CA LEU A 219 2.76 -4.74 -4.86
C LEU A 219 2.97 -4.07 -3.49
N VAL A 220 1.90 -3.92 -2.72
CA VAL A 220 1.89 -3.18 -1.44
C VAL A 220 1.36 -4.10 -0.35
N GLY A 221 2.06 -4.23 0.78
CA GLY A 221 1.64 -5.15 1.83
C GLY A 221 2.59 -5.29 3.01
N TRP A 222 2.47 -6.44 3.67
CA TRP A 222 3.35 -6.85 4.76
C TRP A 222 3.55 -8.36 4.76
N ILE A 223 4.66 -8.78 5.37
CA ILE A 223 4.90 -10.14 5.83
C ILE A 223 5.00 -10.12 7.35
N GLU A 224 4.43 -11.11 8.01
CA GLU A 224 4.45 -11.25 9.46
C GLU A 224 4.94 -12.64 9.83
N GLU A 225 6.01 -12.72 10.61
CA GLU A 225 6.53 -13.93 11.26
C GLU A 225 6.55 -13.66 12.77
N ASN A 226 6.17 -14.63 13.60
CA ASN A 226 6.19 -14.51 15.07
C ASN A 226 5.58 -13.21 15.63
N LEU A 227 4.50 -12.70 15.01
CA LEU A 227 3.83 -11.44 15.35
C LEU A 227 4.67 -10.17 15.11
N HIS A 228 5.72 -10.26 14.30
CA HIS A 228 6.58 -9.16 13.88
C HIS A 228 6.29 -8.78 12.42
N PRO A 229 5.52 -7.70 12.16
CA PRO A 229 5.23 -7.27 10.80
C PRO A 229 6.42 -6.52 10.18
N THR A 230 6.73 -6.87 8.94
CA THR A 230 7.61 -6.12 8.05
C THR A 230 6.79 -5.65 6.85
N PHE A 231 6.73 -4.34 6.66
CA PHE A 231 5.97 -3.70 5.58
C PHE A 231 6.82 -3.57 4.33
N PHE A 232 6.22 -3.74 3.16
CA PHE A 232 6.92 -3.56 1.90
C PHE A 232 6.08 -2.83 0.85
N VAL A 233 6.79 -2.17 -0.06
CA VAL A 233 6.23 -1.62 -1.29
C VAL A 233 7.18 -1.88 -2.44
N LEU A 234 6.68 -2.53 -3.48
CA LEU A 234 7.28 -2.62 -4.80
C LEU A 234 6.56 -1.67 -5.75
N ASN A 235 7.33 -0.85 -6.48
CA ASN A 235 6.85 -0.14 -7.65
C ASN A 235 7.89 -0.26 -8.78
N PHE A 236 7.44 -0.56 -9.99
CA PHE A 236 8.31 -0.61 -11.16
C PHE A 236 7.58 -0.20 -12.42
N GLU A 237 8.34 -0.02 -13.48
CA GLU A 237 7.82 0.20 -14.82
C GLU A 237 8.55 -0.59 -15.89
N THR A 238 7.84 -0.84 -16.99
CA THR A 238 8.37 -1.44 -18.22
C THR A 238 7.66 -0.86 -19.44
N GLU A 239 8.36 -0.81 -20.57
CA GLU A 239 7.81 -0.48 -21.90
C GLU A 239 7.60 -1.73 -22.77
N ASP A 240 7.77 -2.94 -22.22
CA ASP A 240 7.34 -4.18 -22.87
C ASP A 240 5.83 -4.08 -23.18
N PRO A 241 5.39 -4.29 -24.44
CA PRO A 241 3.99 -4.19 -24.82
C PRO A 241 3.11 -5.30 -24.24
N ASN A 242 3.67 -6.45 -23.85
CA ASN A 242 2.92 -7.58 -23.29
C ASN A 242 3.56 -8.13 -22.00
N PRO A 243 3.70 -7.31 -20.95
CA PRO A 243 4.42 -7.70 -19.75
C PRO A 243 3.56 -8.59 -18.84
N ASP A 244 4.15 -9.65 -18.29
CA ASP A 244 3.57 -10.39 -17.16
C ASP A 244 3.79 -9.62 -15.84
N ILE A 245 3.03 -8.54 -15.65
CA ILE A 245 3.13 -7.68 -14.47
C ILE A 245 2.87 -8.44 -13.17
N GLU A 246 1.96 -9.43 -13.20
CA GLU A 246 1.64 -10.23 -12.02
C GLU A 246 2.76 -11.20 -11.65
N GLY A 247 3.32 -11.93 -12.61
CA GLY A 247 4.48 -12.79 -12.39
C GLY A 247 5.68 -12.00 -11.89
N MET A 248 6.04 -10.91 -12.58
CA MET A 248 7.20 -10.09 -12.22
C MET A 248 7.10 -9.50 -10.82
N ARG A 249 5.95 -8.91 -10.44
CA ARG A 249 5.82 -8.28 -9.11
C ARG A 249 5.93 -9.29 -7.97
N LEU A 250 5.42 -10.52 -8.18
CA LEU A 250 5.47 -11.58 -7.18
C LEU A 250 6.86 -12.18 -7.09
N GLU A 251 7.50 -12.43 -8.23
CA GLU A 251 8.86 -12.94 -8.27
C GLU A 251 9.85 -12.00 -7.57
N ILE A 252 9.85 -10.71 -7.93
CA ILE A 252 10.77 -9.72 -7.35
C ILE A 252 10.57 -9.62 -5.84
N THR A 253 9.32 -9.45 -5.39
CA THR A 253 9.02 -9.31 -3.97
C THR A 253 9.44 -10.55 -3.19
N ARG A 254 9.11 -11.74 -3.68
CA ARG A 254 9.44 -13.00 -2.98
C ARG A 254 10.93 -13.22 -2.92
N ASN A 255 11.66 -12.95 -4.00
CA ASN A 255 13.10 -13.13 -4.01
C ASN A 255 13.81 -12.17 -3.06
N ILE A 256 13.39 -10.90 -3.00
CA ILE A 256 13.90 -9.92 -2.03
C ILE A 256 13.57 -10.37 -0.60
N LEU A 257 12.33 -10.72 -0.31
CA LEU A 257 11.94 -11.18 1.02
C LEU A 257 12.68 -12.47 1.44
N ALA A 258 12.93 -13.39 0.50
CA ALA A 258 13.71 -14.61 0.76
C ALA A 258 15.20 -14.31 1.02
N GLU A 259 15.80 -13.37 0.28
CA GLU A 259 17.17 -12.89 0.56
C GLU A 259 17.27 -12.24 1.94
N GLU A 260 16.22 -11.54 2.35
CA GLU A 260 16.08 -10.96 3.69
C GLU A 260 15.66 -12.00 4.75
N GLY A 261 15.60 -13.29 4.39
CA GLY A 261 15.41 -14.39 5.33
C GLY A 261 13.97 -14.65 5.78
N PHE A 262 12.97 -14.08 5.12
CA PHE A 262 11.57 -14.39 5.37
C PHE A 262 11.13 -15.72 4.73
N PHE A 263 9.88 -16.11 5.02
CA PHE A 263 9.23 -17.38 4.68
C PHE A 263 9.72 -18.59 5.47
N LYS A 264 10.43 -18.36 6.57
CA LYS A 264 11.05 -19.40 7.40
C LYS A 264 10.41 -19.54 8.78
N GLY A 265 9.76 -18.49 9.29
CA GLY A 265 9.23 -18.43 10.65
C GLY A 265 10.31 -18.11 11.70
N GLU A 266 11.39 -17.46 11.28
CA GLU A 266 12.58 -17.19 12.08
C GLU A 266 12.73 -15.71 12.45
N ARG A 267 11.87 -14.83 11.91
CA ARG A 267 11.88 -13.38 12.12
C ARG A 267 10.94 -12.91 13.22
#